data_AF-A0A2M6XZU9-F1
#
_entry.id   AF-A0A2M6XZU9-F1
#
_cell.length_a   1.000
_cell.length_b   1.000
_cell.length_c   1.000
_cell.angle_alpha   90.00
_cell.angle_beta   90.00
_cell.angle_gamma   90.00
#
_symmetry.space_group_name_H-M   'P 1'
#
loop_
_entity.id
_entity.type
_entity.pdbx_description
1 polymer ?
#
loop_
_entity_poly.entity_id
_entity_poly.type
_entity_poly.pdbx_seq_one_letter_code
_entity_poly.pdbx_strand_id
1 'polypeptide(L)'
;MKFEDVLSKSFVIINPKAETRQELFYLFGEFLLNKVLIQDETKFAEDLTAKEKAQPTAIGKGIAIPHIMLPHLDRSYIVIALFTAIASGFVDNLPIIANNDWFLRKYGRLIGL
;
A
#
# COMPACT_ATOMS: atom_id res chain seq x y z
N MET A 1 -20.86 0.33 9.04
CA MET A 1 -20.09 0.20 7.79
C MET A 1 -19.32 -1.11 7.89
N LYS A 2 -19.50 -2.03 6.94
CA LYS A 2 -18.72 -3.28 6.87
C LYS A 2 -17.51 -3.07 5.96
N PHE A 3 -16.41 -3.76 6.22
CA PHE A 3 -15.19 -3.65 5.42
C PHE A 3 -15.41 -4.06 3.95
N GLU A 4 -16.31 -5.02 3.75
CA GLU A 4 -16.77 -5.50 2.44
C GLU A 4 -17.50 -4.43 1.62
N ASP A 5 -18.09 -3.42 2.27
CA ASP A 5 -18.80 -2.34 1.59
C ASP A 5 -17.83 -1.35 0.92
N VAL A 6 -16.55 -1.36 1.31
CA VAL A 6 -15.51 -0.42 0.89
C VAL A 6 -14.43 -1.11 0.05
N LEU A 7 -14.16 -2.38 0.35
CA LEU A 7 -13.13 -3.17 -0.32
C LEU A 7 -13.72 -4.01 -1.45
N SER A 8 -13.66 -3.53 -2.68
CA SER A 8 -13.90 -4.42 -3.83
C SER A 8 -12.62 -5.21 -4.15
N LYS A 9 -12.75 -6.51 -4.49
CA LYS A 9 -11.61 -7.39 -4.85
C LYS A 9 -10.69 -6.77 -5.93
N SER A 10 -11.27 -5.91 -6.75
CA SER A 10 -10.62 -5.15 -7.81
C SER A 10 -9.63 -4.08 -7.31
N PHE A 11 -9.39 -3.95 -6.00
CA PHE A 11 -8.51 -2.95 -5.36
C PHE A 11 -7.32 -3.57 -4.60
N VAL A 12 -6.99 -4.83 -4.90
CA VAL A 12 -5.83 -5.52 -4.32
C VAL A 12 -4.73 -5.64 -5.37
N ILE A 13 -3.52 -5.16 -5.04
CA ILE A 13 -2.31 -5.25 -5.86
C ILE A 13 -1.34 -6.21 -5.16
N ILE A 14 -0.98 -7.29 -5.85
CA ILE A 14 -0.07 -8.32 -5.32
C ILE A 14 1.29 -8.16 -6.00
N ASN A 15 2.36 -8.12 -5.20
CA ASN A 15 3.74 -7.94 -5.64
C ASN A 15 3.91 -6.77 -6.63
N PRO A 16 3.50 -5.53 -6.27
CA PRO A 16 3.81 -4.36 -7.08
C PRO A 16 5.32 -4.26 -7.37
N LYS A 17 5.65 -3.87 -8.59
CA LYS A 17 7.04 -3.58 -8.99
C LYS A 17 7.38 -2.15 -8.60
N ALA A 18 7.75 -1.96 -7.35
CA ALA A 18 8.28 -0.69 -6.84
C ALA A 18 9.54 -0.99 -6.02
N GLU A 19 10.56 -0.16 -6.18
CA GLU A 19 11.79 -0.19 -5.38
C GLU A 19 11.76 0.87 -4.28
N THR A 20 11.04 1.96 -4.52
CA THR A 20 10.89 3.06 -3.56
C THR A 20 9.45 3.26 -3.11
N ARG A 21 9.28 3.87 -1.93
CA ARG A 21 7.95 4.30 -1.44
C ARG A 21 7.26 5.25 -2.43
N GLN A 22 8.03 6.14 -3.05
CA GLN A 22 7.51 7.06 -4.04
C GLN A 22 6.94 6.32 -5.25
N GLU A 23 7.68 5.34 -5.79
CA GLU A 23 7.19 4.48 -6.88
C GLU A 23 5.93 3.72 -6.49
N LEU A 24 5.83 3.21 -5.26
CA LEU A 24 4.61 2.56 -4.78
C LEU A 24 3.41 3.52 -4.79
N PHE A 25 3.62 4.78 -4.40
CA PHE A 25 2.55 5.79 -4.41
C PHE A 25 2.14 6.18 -5.83
N TYR A 26 3.10 6.27 -6.76
CA TYR A 26 2.80 6.42 -8.18
C TYR A 26 1.99 5.25 -8.73
N LEU A 27 2.34 4.00 -8.38
CA LEU A 27 1.55 2.83 -8.76
C LEU A 27 0.12 2.88 -8.22
N PHE A 28 -0.08 3.41 -7.01
CA PHE A 28 -1.44 3.62 -6.48
C PHE A 28 -2.19 4.70 -7.26
N GLY A 29 -1.51 5.79 -7.60
CA GLY A 29 -2.08 6.84 -8.45
C GLY A 29 -2.50 6.30 -9.81
N GLU A 30 -1.60 5.62 -10.53
CA GLU A 30 -1.89 5.01 -11.84
C GLU A 30 -3.07 4.03 -11.75
N PHE A 31 -3.11 3.20 -10.71
CA PHE A 31 -4.19 2.27 -10.48
C PHE A 31 -5.56 2.96 -10.28
N LEU A 32 -5.59 4.05 -9.52
CA LEU A 32 -6.80 4.83 -9.27
C LEU A 32 -7.23 5.67 -10.49
N LEU A 33 -6.25 6.16 -11.27
CA LEU A 33 -6.50 6.88 -12.53
C LEU A 33 -7.17 5.96 -13.54
N ASN A 34 -6.66 4.73 -13.71
CA ASN A 34 -7.26 3.71 -14.59
C ASN A 34 -8.69 3.33 -14.19
N LYS A 35 -9.09 3.57 -12.94
CA LYS A 35 -10.45 3.38 -12.44
C LYS A 35 -11.31 4.65 -12.49
N VAL A 36 -10.78 5.75 -13.02
CA VAL A 36 -11.45 7.05 -13.12
C VAL A 36 -11.84 7.61 -11.75
N LEU A 37 -11.04 7.32 -10.71
CA LEU A 37 -11.26 7.83 -9.34
C LEU A 37 -10.45 9.10 -9.05
N ILE A 38 -9.36 9.30 -9.76
CA ILE A 38 -8.54 10.50 -9.71
C ILE A 38 -8.31 11.02 -11.12
N GLN A 39 -7.79 12.24 -11.24
CA GLN A 39 -7.50 12.88 -12.53
C GLN A 39 -5.99 13.03 -12.78
N ASP A 40 -5.17 12.90 -11.73
CA ASP A 40 -3.73 13.16 -11.78
C ASP A 40 -3.03 12.26 -10.75
N GLU A 41 -2.32 11.25 -11.24
CA GLU A 41 -1.55 10.29 -10.46
C GLU A 41 -0.32 10.92 -9.80
N THR A 42 0.27 11.93 -10.43
CA THR A 42 1.46 12.62 -9.92
C THR A 42 1.10 13.43 -8.69
N LYS A 43 0.05 14.25 -8.81
CA LYS A 43 -0.48 15.02 -7.69
C LYS A 43 -0.93 14.12 -6.54
N PHE A 44 -1.59 13.00 -6.85
CA PHE A 44 -1.98 12.02 -5.83
C PHE A 44 -0.77 11.48 -5.07
N ALA A 45 0.29 11.09 -5.77
CA ALA A 45 1.50 10.56 -5.14
C ALA A 45 2.23 11.63 -4.32
N GLU A 46 2.27 12.87 -4.79
CA GLU A 46 2.84 14.02 -4.05
C GLU A 46 2.07 14.30 -2.76
N ASP A 47 0.73 14.35 -2.80
CA ASP A 47 -0.12 14.57 -1.64
C ASP A 47 0.08 13.46 -0.58
N LEU A 48 0.19 12.20 -1.03
CA LEU A 48 0.45 11.05 -0.17
C LEU A 48 1.84 11.14 0.49
N THR A 49 2.86 11.53 -0.28
CA THR A 49 4.24 11.72 0.21
C THR A 49 4.33 12.87 1.20
N ALA A 50 3.67 14.00 0.92
CA ALA A 50 3.61 15.13 1.83
C ALA A 50 2.95 14.75 3.16
N LYS A 51 1.86 13.95 3.10
CA LYS A 51 1.18 13.44 4.29
C LYS A 51 2.07 12.51 5.11
N GLU A 52 2.73 11.56 4.46
CA GLU A 52 3.64 10.61 5.11
C GLU A 52 4.85 11.30 5.74
N LYS A 53 5.36 12.37 5.10
CA LYS A 53 6.45 13.19 5.65
C LYS A 53 6.02 13.99 6.87
N ALA A 54 4.78 14.48 6.89
CA ALA A 54 4.22 15.21 8.03
C ALA A 54 3.94 14.27 9.22
N GLN A 55 3.40 13.08 8.95
CA GLN A 55 3.13 12.08 9.96
C GLN A 55 3.28 10.68 9.35
N PRO A 56 4.23 9.85 9.83
CA PRO A 56 4.36 8.47 9.39
C PRO A 56 3.06 7.70 9.60
N THR A 57 2.62 6.94 8.60
CA THR A 57 1.38 6.15 8.66
C THR A 57 1.62 4.67 8.94
N ALA A 58 2.88 4.30 9.19
CA ALA A 58 3.25 2.99 9.69
C ALA A 58 2.65 2.74 11.07
N ILE A 59 1.91 1.65 11.22
CA ILE A 59 1.33 1.20 12.50
C ILE A 59 2.11 0.03 13.11
N GLY A 60 3.24 -0.34 12.50
CA GLY A 60 4.12 -1.43 12.92
C GLY A 60 3.75 -2.78 12.30
N LYS A 61 4.58 -3.79 12.58
CA LYS A 61 4.43 -5.18 12.09
C LYS A 61 4.29 -5.29 10.55
N GLY A 62 4.96 -4.39 9.84
CA GLY A 62 4.93 -4.32 8.38
C GLY A 62 3.68 -3.65 7.79
N ILE A 63 2.80 -3.07 8.59
CA ILE A 63 1.58 -2.44 8.08
C ILE A 63 1.74 -0.92 8.10
N ALA A 64 1.36 -0.28 7.00
CA ALA A 64 1.17 1.17 6.92
C ALA A 64 -0.17 1.46 6.24
N ILE A 65 -0.79 2.58 6.63
CA ILE A 65 -2.08 3.03 6.09
C ILE A 65 -1.93 4.46 5.55
N PRO A 66 -1.25 4.62 4.41
CA PRO A 66 -1.19 5.93 3.77
C PRO A 66 -2.59 6.33 3.32
N HIS A 67 -3.01 7.54 3.70
CA HIS A 67 -4.37 8.02 3.45
C HIS A 67 -4.36 9.52 3.16
N ILE A 68 -5.21 9.94 2.22
CA ILE A 68 -5.48 11.34 1.90
C ILE A 68 -6.99 11.53 1.70
N MET A 69 -7.45 12.77 1.84
CA MET A 69 -8.84 13.13 1.58
C MET A 69 -8.94 13.74 0.18
N LEU A 70 -9.83 13.19 -0.63
CA LEU A 70 -10.12 13.67 -1.98
C LEU A 70 -11.54 14.22 -2.00
N PRO A 71 -11.74 15.56 -2.05
CA PRO A 71 -13.06 16.19 -1.88
C PRO A 71 -14.11 15.77 -2.92
N HIS A 72 -13.67 15.32 -4.09
CA HIS A 72 -14.56 14.92 -5.19
C HIS A 72 -15.07 13.48 -5.08
N LEU A 73 -14.60 12.70 -4.12
CA LEU A 73 -15.07 11.32 -3.89
C LEU A 73 -16.21 11.32 -2.86
N ASP A 74 -17.32 10.67 -3.22
CA ASP A 74 -18.54 10.55 -2.42
C ASP A 74 -18.46 9.44 -1.35
N ARG A 75 -17.44 8.59 -1.42
CA ARG A 75 -17.17 7.51 -0.47
C ARG A 75 -15.68 7.21 -0.36
N SER A 76 -15.31 6.48 0.67
CA SER A 76 -13.94 6.00 0.85
C SER A 76 -13.61 4.87 -0.12
N TYR A 77 -12.35 4.84 -0.58
CA TYR A 77 -11.78 3.76 -1.38
C TYR A 77 -10.52 3.27 -0.68
N ILE A 78 -10.32 1.96 -0.65
CA ILE A 78 -9.15 1.33 -0.03
C ILE A 78 -8.42 0.53 -1.10
N VAL A 79 -7.15 0.87 -1.35
CA VAL A 79 -6.22 0.07 -2.15
C VAL A 79 -5.34 -0.72 -1.19
N ILE A 80 -5.24 -2.03 -1.39
CA ILE A 80 -4.35 -2.89 -0.60
C ILE A 80 -3.21 -3.34 -1.48
N ALA A 81 -1.98 -3.07 -1.05
CA ALA A 81 -0.78 -3.63 -1.66
C ALA A 81 -0.18 -4.69 -0.75
N LEU A 82 0.01 -5.89 -1.29
CA LEU A 82 0.64 -7.01 -0.60
C LEU A 82 1.94 -7.37 -1.33
N PHE A 83 3.07 -7.25 -0.65
CA PHE A 83 4.38 -7.66 -1.18
C PHE A 83 5.30 -8.08 -0.04
N THR A 84 6.19 -9.03 -0.33
CA THR A 84 7.41 -9.26 0.46
C THR A 84 8.36 -8.11 0.26
N ALA A 85 9.07 -7.72 1.33
CA ALA A 85 9.97 -6.56 1.40
C ALA A 85 10.52 -6.22 0.02
N ILE A 86 10.15 -5.05 -0.50
CA ILE A 86 10.88 -4.46 -1.61
C ILE A 86 12.35 -4.48 -1.19
N ALA A 87 13.22 -5.02 -2.04
CA ALA A 87 14.67 -5.01 -1.85
C ALA A 87 15.13 -3.56 -1.85
N SER A 88 14.98 -2.89 -0.72
CA SER A 88 15.16 -1.46 -0.59
C SER A 88 16.05 -1.24 0.61
N GLY A 89 17.07 -0.41 0.39
CA GLY A 89 17.73 0.34 1.44
C GLY A 89 16.74 1.29 2.11
N PHE A 90 15.71 0.73 2.76
CA PHE A 90 14.93 1.37 3.81
C PHE A 90 15.87 1.59 4.99
N VAL A 91 16.76 2.57 4.87
CA VAL A 91 17.40 3.21 6.02
C VAL A 91 16.34 4.12 6.60
N ASP A 92 15.34 3.49 7.22
CA ASP A 92 14.46 3.99 8.27
C ASP A 92 13.37 2.93 8.46
N ASN A 93 13.37 2.33 9.66
CA ASN A 93 12.61 1.16 10.03
C ASN A 93 11.11 1.28 9.71
N LEU A 94 10.66 0.66 8.61
CA LEU A 94 9.57 -0.33 8.56
C LEU A 94 9.14 -0.54 7.10
N PRO A 95 9.18 -1.77 6.56
CA PRO A 95 8.68 -2.04 5.23
C PRO A 95 7.15 -2.13 5.26
N ILE A 96 6.48 -1.67 4.20
CA ILE A 96 5.09 -2.04 3.91
C ILE A 96 5.13 -3.48 3.43
N ILE A 97 4.81 -4.42 4.31
CA ILE A 97 4.66 -5.85 4.05
C ILE A 97 3.55 -6.31 4.99
N ALA A 98 2.43 -6.78 4.45
CA ALA A 98 1.63 -7.74 5.19
C ALA A 98 2.47 -9.03 5.30
N ASN A 99 3.34 -9.06 6.31
CA ASN A 99 4.24 -10.18 6.53
C ASN A 99 3.40 -11.34 7.05
N ASN A 100 3.30 -12.39 6.24
CA ASN A 100 2.69 -13.65 6.61
C ASN A 100 3.71 -14.51 7.38
N ASP A 101 4.38 -13.92 8.38
CA ASP A 101 5.41 -14.58 9.19
C ASP A 101 4.87 -15.82 9.91
N TRP A 102 3.56 -15.85 10.18
CA TRP A 102 2.87 -17.04 10.70
C TRP A 102 2.90 -18.22 9.71
N PHE A 103 2.76 -17.97 8.41
CA PHE A 103 2.71 -19.02 7.39
C PHE A 103 4.10 -19.67 7.18
N LEU A 104 5.16 -18.86 7.14
CA LEU A 104 6.54 -19.35 7.04
C LEU A 104 6.98 -20.11 8.30
N ARG A 105 6.56 -19.67 9.49
CA ARG A 105 6.82 -20.41 10.74
C ARG A 105 6.08 -21.75 10.81
N LYS A 106 4.88 -21.84 10.25
CA LYS A 106 4.04 -23.05 10.29
C LYS A 106 4.41 -24.07 9.21
N TYR A 107 4.85 -23.64 8.03
CA TYR A 107 5.07 -24.51 6.88
C TYR A 107 6.50 -24.47 6.30
N GLY A 108 7.38 -23.59 6.77
CA GLY A 108 8.77 -23.49 6.29
C GLY A 108 9.61 -24.74 6.53
N ARG A 109 9.33 -25.51 7.59
CA ARG A 109 10.02 -26.81 7.83
C ARG A 109 9.65 -27.90 6.83
N LEU A 110 8.55 -27.77 6.07
CA LEU A 110 8.12 -28.77 5.10
C LEU A 110 8.77 -28.59 3.71
N ILE A 111 9.43 -27.45 3.46
CA ILE A 111 10.03 -27.11 2.17
C ILE A 111 11.56 -27.01 2.19
N GLY A 112 12.22 -27.37 3.30
CA GLY A 112 13.66 -27.58 3.35
C GLY A 112 14.52 -26.34 3.04
N LEU A 113 14.17 -25.19 3.64
CA LEU A 113 15.08 -24.05 3.80
C LEU A 113 15.60 -24.00 5.24
#